data_AF-A0A8H4VL84-F1
#
_entry.id   AF-A0A8H4VL84-F1
#
_cell.length_a   1.000
_cell.length_b   1.000
_cell.length_c   1.000
_cell.angle_alpha   90.00
_cell.angle_beta   90.00
_cell.angle_gamma   90.00
#
_symmetry.space_group_name_H-M   'P 1'
#
loop_
_entity.id
_entity.type
_entity.pdbx_description
1 polymer ?
#
loop_
_entity_poly.entity_id
_entity_poly.type
_entity_poly.pdbx_seq_one_letter_code
_entity_poly.pdbx_strand_id
1 'polypeptide(L)' 'MSSLRLHRPSPIAAAVTASKRWTMSLGFWGASAGAAALLFLSVTPLVRREVLQKVPVLGSYYEDKTPASDKPF' A
#
# COMPACT_ATOMS: atom_id res chain seq x y z
N MET A 1 31.30 -44.99 6.37
CA MET A 1 31.57 -43.73 7.08
C MET A 1 30.83 -42.61 6.37
N SER A 2 29.81 -42.04 7.00
CA SER A 2 28.92 -41.04 6.38
C SER A 2 29.48 -39.64 6.63
N SER A 3 29.79 -38.87 5.58
CA SER A 3 30.22 -37.47 5.74
C SER A 3 29.01 -36.54 5.78
N LEU A 4 28.93 -35.69 6.80
CA LEU A 4 27.94 -34.62 6.88
C LEU A 4 28.48 -33.38 6.17
N ARG A 5 27.82 -32.97 5.08
CA ARG A 5 28.11 -31.70 4.39
C ARG A 5 27.19 -30.61 4.92
N LEU A 6 27.73 -29.72 5.75
CA LEU A 6 27.02 -28.52 6.18
C LEU A 6 26.99 -27.50 5.03
N HIS A 7 25.81 -27.22 4.49
CA HIS A 7 25.64 -26.15 3.50
C HIS A 7 25.43 -24.82 4.24
N ARG A 8 26.49 -24.00 4.35
CA ARG A 8 26.36 -22.64 4.88
C ARG A 8 25.75 -21.74 3.80
N PRO A 9 24.54 -21.17 4.01
CA PRO A 9 23.97 -20.24 3.06
C PRO A 9 24.81 -18.96 2.99
N SER A 10 24.84 -18.34 1.82
CA SER A 10 25.42 -17.00 1.67
C SER A 10 24.64 -15.99 2.53
N PRO A 11 25.28 -14.88 2.97
CA PRO A 11 24.61 -13.87 3.80
C PRO A 11 23.30 -13.34 3.21
N ILE A 12 23.25 -13.16 1.88
CA ILE A 12 22.05 -12.72 1.16
C ILE A 12 20.96 -13.79 1.21
N ALA A 13 21.30 -15.06 0.97
CA ALA A 13 20.33 -16.16 1.03
C ALA A 13 19.74 -16.33 2.44
N ALA A 14 20.56 -16.14 3.48
CA ALA A 14 20.11 -16.12 4.86
C ALA A 14 19.16 -14.94 5.13
N ALA A 15 19.50 -13.73 4.65
CA ALA A 15 18.66 -12.54 4.81
C ALA A 15 17.30 -12.66 4.09
N VAL A 16 17.28 -13.16 2.86
CA VAL A 16 16.04 -13.41 2.09
C VAL A 16 15.15 -14.43 2.80
N THR A 17 15.74 -15.53 3.28
CA THR A 17 14.98 -16.55 4.04
C THR A 17 14.41 -15.97 5.32
N ALA A 18 15.18 -15.15 6.02
CA ALA A 18 14.77 -14.49 7.25
C ALA A 18 13.67 -13.42 7.06
N SER A 19 13.58 -12.81 5.87
CA SER A 19 12.57 -11.78 5.55
C SER A 19 11.27 -12.37 4.99
N LYS A 20 11.30 -13.55 4.35
CA LYS A 20 10.09 -14.25 3.87
C LYS A 20 9.02 -14.45 4.94
N ARG A 21 9.41 -14.75 6.19
CA ARG A 21 8.45 -14.93 7.30
C ARG A 21 7.69 -13.65 7.66
N TRP A 22 8.25 -12.49 7.33
CA TRP A 22 7.67 -11.18 7.65
C TRP A 22 6.88 -10.58 6.49
N THR A 23 6.93 -11.17 5.29
CA THR A 23 6.29 -10.64 4.09
C THR A 23 4.80 -10.36 4.29
N MET A 24 4.05 -11.29 4.89
CA MET A 24 2.62 -11.08 5.14
C MET A 24 2.36 -9.97 6.17
N SER A 25 3.12 -9.94 7.27
CA SER A 25 2.98 -8.90 8.30
C SER A 25 3.29 -7.52 7.72
N LEU A 26 4.37 -7.39 6.96
CA LEU A 26 4.73 -6.14 6.28
C LEU A 26 3.68 -5.73 5.25
N GLY A 27 3.10 -6.69 4.52
CA GLY A 27 1.98 -6.42 3.61
C GLY A 27 0.78 -5.83 4.35
N PHE A 28 0.38 -6.42 5.48
CA PHE A 28 -0.74 -5.93 6.29
C PHE A 28 -0.48 -4.55 6.88
N TRP A 29 0.71 -4.35 7.47
CA TRP A 29 1.10 -3.05 8.01
C TRP A 29 1.22 -1.98 6.93
N GLY A 30 1.76 -2.32 5.77
CA GLY A 30 1.83 -1.41 4.61
C GLY A 30 0.45 -1.00 4.12
N ALA A 31 -0.47 -1.97 3.97
CA ALA A 31 -1.85 -1.68 3.58
C ALA A 31 -2.56 -0.80 4.62
N SER A 32 -2.40 -1.11 5.92
CA SER A 32 -3.01 -0.36 7.02
C SER A 32 -2.48 1.08 7.09
N ALA A 33 -1.16 1.25 6.99
CA ALA A 33 -0.53 2.57 6.96
C ALA A 33 -0.95 3.36 5.71
N GLY A 34 -1.03 2.72 4.54
CA GLY A 34 -1.54 3.33 3.32
C GLY A 34 -3.00 3.78 3.45
N ALA A 35 -3.87 2.95 4.04
CA ALA A 35 -5.25 3.31 4.31
C ALA A 35 -5.37 4.50 5.28
N ALA A 36 -4.58 4.52 6.36
CA ALA A 36 -4.53 5.65 7.29
C ALA A 36 -4.05 6.94 6.60
N ALA A 37 -3.01 6.86 5.76
CA ALA A 37 -2.55 8.01 4.98
C ALA A 37 -3.65 8.53 4.05
N LEU A 38 -4.35 7.65 3.32
CA LEU A 38 -5.46 8.04 2.46
C LEU A 38 -6.63 8.65 3.24
N LEU A 39 -6.90 8.17 4.46
CA LEU A 39 -7.92 8.76 5.34
C LEU A 39 -7.57 10.22 5.66
N PHE A 40 -6.36 10.47 6.17
CA PHE A 40 -5.91 11.81 6.55
C PHE A 40 -5.76 12.76 5.35
N LEU A 41 -5.34 12.24 4.19
CA LEU A 41 -5.17 13.04 2.96
C LEU A 41 -6.44 13.11 2.10
N SER A 42 -7.57 12.55 2.54
CA SER A 42 -8.82 12.54 1.75
C SER A 42 -9.40 13.94 1.46
N VAL A 43 -8.95 14.95 2.22
CA VAL A 43 -9.28 16.37 2.02
C VAL A 43 -8.42 17.02 0.93
N THR A 44 -7.27 16.44 0.59
CA THR A 44 -6.36 16.99 -0.42
C THR A 44 -6.93 16.75 -1.82
N PRO A 45 -7.16 17.79 -2.64
CA PRO A 45 -7.79 17.65 -3.96
C PRO A 45 -7.05 16.66 -4.88
N LEU A 46 -5.72 16.65 -4.81
CA LEU A 46 -4.90 15.74 -5.62
C LEU A 46 -5.14 14.27 -5.26
N VAL A 47 -5.21 13.93 -3.97
CA VAL A 47 -5.46 12.55 -3.51
C VAL A 47 -6.88 12.12 -3.84
N ARG A 48 -7.85 13.04 -3.69
CA ARG A 48 -9.24 12.78 -4.08
C ARG A 48 -9.35 12.44 -5.57
N ARG A 49 -8.81 13.29 -6.45
CA ARG A 49 -8.94 13.14 -7.91
C ARG A 49 -8.12 11.98 -8.47
N GLU A 50 -6.88 11.85 -8.03
CA GLU A 50 -5.95 10.90 -8.64
C GLU A 50 -6.02 9.49 -8.06
N VAL A 51 -6.48 9.35 -6.82
CA VAL A 51 -6.52 8.07 -6.10
C VAL A 51 -7.95 7.68 -5.75
N LEU A 52 -8.62 8.45 -4.89
CA LEU A 52 -9.89 8.02 -4.28
C LEU A 52 -11.04 7.92 -5.28
N GLN A 53 -11.12 8.83 -6.27
CA GLN A 53 -12.11 8.76 -7.36
C GLN A 53 -11.91 7.55 -8.29
N LYS A 54 -10.71 6.96 -8.34
CA LYS A 54 -10.39 5.80 -9.20
C LYS A 54 -10.59 4.46 -8.49
N VAL A 55 -10.97 4.47 -7.20
CA VAL A 55 -11.25 3.24 -6.45
C VAL A 55 -12.57 2.65 -6.95
N PRO A 56 -12.59 1.38 -7.43
CA PRO A 56 -13.84 0.72 -7.82
C PRO A 56 -14.84 0.75 -6.65
N VAL A 57 -16.13 0.94 -6.96
CA VAL A 57 -17.23 1.07 -5.99
C VAL A 57 -17.24 2.39 -5.18
N LEU A 58 -16.09 2.93 -4.77
CA LEU A 58 -16.01 4.14 -3.93
C LEU A 58 -15.83 5.45 -4.72
N GLY A 59 -15.49 5.39 -6.00
CA GLY A 59 -15.15 6.57 -6.79
C GLY A 59 -16.26 7.63 -6.85
N SER A 60 -17.51 7.21 -6.98
CA SER A 60 -18.69 8.09 -7.07
C SER A 60 -19.00 8.84 -5.77
N TYR A 61 -18.48 8.39 -4.63
CA TYR A 61 -18.56 9.11 -3.35
C TYR A 61 -17.62 10.32 -3.31
N TYR A 62 -16.47 10.22 -3.99
CA TYR A 62 -15.45 11.27 -4.01
C TYR A 62 -15.56 12.20 -5.22
N GLU A 63 -16.51 11.94 -6.13
CA GLU A 63 -16.80 12.78 -7.29
C GLU A 63 -17.41 14.13 -6.87
N ASP A 64 -16.89 15.22 -7.45
CA ASP A 64 -17.47 16.55 -7.27
C ASP A 64 -18.64 16.75 -8.24
N LYS A 65 -19.85 16.80 -7.70
CA LYS A 65 -21.11 16.96 -8.46
C LYS A 65 -21.59 18.42 -8.49
N THR A 66 -20.81 19.34 -7.94
CA THR A 66 -21.15 20.76 -7.90
C THR A 66 -21.08 21.33 -9.33
N PRO A 67 -22.16 21.94 -9.86
CA PRO A 67 -22.16 22.49 -11.21
C PRO A 67 -21.16 23.64 -11.31
N ALA A 68 -20.64 23.86 -12.53
CA ALA A 68 -19.64 24.91 -12.76
C ALA A 68 -20.18 26.32 -12.49
N SER A 69 -21.50 26.54 -12.59
CA SER A 69 -22.14 27.82 -12.27
C SER A 69 -22.01 28.23 -10.80
N ASP A 70 -21.93 27.25 -9.89
CA ASP A 70 -21.91 27.47 -8.44
C ASP A 70 -20.48 27.61 -7.91
N LYS A 71 -19.49 27.45 -8.77
CA LYS A 71 -18.07 27.58 -8.44
C LYS A 71 -17.64 29.03 -8.67
N PRO A 72 -17.15 29.74 -7.64
CA PRO A 72 -16.75 31.14 -7.78
C PRO A 72 -15.46 31.34 -8.60
N PHE A 73 -14.77 30.26 -8.96
CA PHE A 73 -13.55 30.19 -9.77
C PHE A 73 -13.45 28.84 -10.49
#